data_AF-A0A1Y3T5I7-F1
#
_entry.id   AF-A0A1Y3T5I7-F1
#
_cell.length_a   1.000
_cell.length_b   1.000
_cell.length_c   1.000
_cell.angle_alpha   90.00
_cell.angle_beta   90.00
_cell.angle_gamma   90.00
#
_symmetry.space_group_name_H-M   'P 1'
#
loop_
_entity.id
_entity.type
_entity.pdbx_description
1 polymer ?
#
loop_
_entity_poly.entity_id
_entity_poly.type
_entity_poly.pdbx_seq_one_letter_code
_entity_poly.pdbx_strand_id
1 'polypeptide(L)' 'MKKKCIIITIISFVVLLLMTFILPEQISVNGGIGKDMEISVYFILLLSPIPALCYWSHERKNSGRK' A
#
# COMPACT_ATOMS: atom_id res chain seq x y z
N MET A 1 9.39 17.33 2.62
CA MET A 1 8.39 16.50 1.92
C MET A 1 8.98 15.27 1.25
N LYS A 2 9.74 15.39 0.15
CA LYS A 2 10.23 14.24 -0.64
C LYS A 2 10.92 13.15 0.20
N LYS A 3 11.86 13.53 1.07
CA LYS A 3 12.57 12.60 1.97
C LYS A 3 11.62 11.83 2.91
N LYS A 4 10.61 12.50 3.48
CA LYS A 4 9.61 11.87 4.37
C LYS A 4 8.70 10.91 3.61
N CYS A 5 8.21 11.30 2.43
CA CYS A 5 7.43 10.42 1.56
C CYS A 5 8.22 9.16 1.18
N ILE A 6 9.50 9.31 0.80
CA ILE A 6 10.37 8.17 0.47
C ILE A 6 10.52 7.23 1.67
N ILE A 7 10.79 7.77 2.87
CA ILE A 7 10.90 6.97 4.09
C ILE A 7 9.60 6.21 4.38
N ILE A 8 8.44 6.88 4.28
CA ILE A 8 7.13 6.25 4.49
C ILE A 8 6.88 5.12 3.48
N THR A 9 7.20 5.34 2.20
CA THR A 9 7.08 4.30 1.16
C THR A 9 7.99 3.10 1.46
N ILE A 10 9.26 3.33 1.83
CA ILE A 10 10.21 2.25 2.14
C ILE A 10 9.72 1.44 3.35
N ILE A 11 9.32 2.11 4.44
CA ILE A 11 8.80 1.43 5.63
C ILE A 11 7.54 0.63 5.28
N SER A 12 6.61 1.22 4.52
CA SER A 12 5.38 0.54 4.09
C SER A 12 5.68 -0.68 3.22
N PHE A 13 6.65 -0.56 2.30
CA PHE A 13 7.09 -1.67 1.47
C PHE A 13 7.71 -2.80 2.31
N VAL A 14 8.60 -2.48 3.25
CA VAL A 14 9.22 -3.49 4.13
C VAL A 14 8.16 -4.21 4.97
N VAL A 15 7.19 -3.48 5.54
CA VAL A 15 6.10 -4.09 6.32
C VAL A 15 5.25 -5.03 5.44
N LEU A 16 4.88 -4.60 4.23
CA LEU A 16 4.10 -5.43 3.31
C LEU A 16 4.90 -6.64 2.81
N LEU A 17 6.21 -6.48 2.59
CA LEU A 17 7.10 -7.58 2.24
C LEU A 17 7.21 -8.61 3.37
N LEU A 18 7.29 -8.16 4.62
CA LEU A 18 7.26 -9.08 5.75
C LEU A 18 5.93 -9.85 5.83
N MET A 19 4.82 -9.19 5.49
CA MET A 19 3.51 -9.85 5.44
C MET A 19 3.42 -10.94 4.38
N THR A 20 4.14 -10.84 3.25
CA THR A 20 4.11 -11.90 2.21
C THR A 20 4.69 -13.23 2.70
N PHE A 21 5.52 -13.24 3.75
CA PHE A 21 6.05 -14.47 4.34
C PHE A 21 5.10 -15.13 5.35
N ILE A 22 4.06 -14.41 5.80
CA ILE A 22 3.08 -14.88 6.79
C ILE A 22 1.78 -15.29 6.10
N LEU A 23 1.43 -14.59 5.01
CA LEU A 23 0.23 -14.85 4.23
C LEU A 23 0.40 -16.08 3.31
N PRO A 24 -0.70 -16.77 2.96
CA PRO A 24 -0.68 -17.82 1.96
C PRO A 24 -0.24 -17.27 0.59
N GLU A 25 0.40 -18.11 -0.23
CA GLU A 25 0.95 -17.71 -1.55
C GLU A 25 -0.07 -17.08 -2.50
N GLN A 26 -1.35 -17.45 -2.33
CA GLN A 26 -2.47 -16.96 -3.09
C GLN A 26 -3.52 -16.37 -2.15
N ILE A 27 -4.06 -15.23 -2.54
CA ILE A 27 -5.12 -14.52 -1.83
C ILE A 27 -6.35 -14.54 -2.74
N SER A 28 -7.49 -15.01 -2.21
CA SER A 28 -8.76 -14.88 -2.90
C SER A 28 -9.26 -13.44 -2.77
N VAL A 29 -9.49 -12.79 -3.91
CA VAL A 29 -10.09 -11.47 -4.00
C VAL A 29 -11.39 -11.53 -4.79
N ASN A 30 -12.33 -10.66 -4.43
CA ASN A 30 -13.58 -10.53 -5.17
C ASN A 30 -13.28 -9.96 -6.57
N GLY A 31 -13.36 -10.79 -7.60
CA GLY A 31 -13.14 -10.42 -8.99
C GLY A 31 -14.36 -9.77 -9.66
N GLY A 32 -15.45 -9.56 -8.92
CA GLY A 32 -16.75 -9.14 -9.45
C GLY A 32 -17.64 -10.31 -9.87
N ILE A 33 -18.91 -10.01 -10.18
CA ILE A 33 -19.98 -10.92 -10.66
C ILE A 33 -19.78 -12.39 -10.26
N GLY A 34 -19.80 -12.65 -8.94
CA GLY A 34 -19.82 -14.00 -8.37
C GLY A 34 -18.58 -14.87 -8.62
N LYS A 35 -17.45 -14.28 -9.04
CA LYS A 35 -16.20 -15.02 -9.24
C LYS A 35 -15.14 -14.53 -8.28
N ASP A 36 -14.74 -15.44 -7.40
CA ASP A 36 -13.52 -15.30 -6.64
C ASP A 36 -12.32 -15.47 -7.59
N MET A 37 -11.37 -14.56 -7.50
CA MET A 37 -10.15 -14.58 -8.28
C MET A 37 -8.97 -14.79 -7.33
N GLU A 38 -8.16 -15.78 -7.62
CA GLU A 38 -6.92 -16.03 -6.88
C GLU A 38 -5.82 -15.16 -7.48
N ILE A 39 -5.22 -14.32 -6.64
CA ILE A 39 -4.09 -13.48 -7.01
C ILE A 39 -2.88 -13.80 -6.13
N SER A 40 -1.69 -13.58 -6.66
CA SER A 40 -0.46 -13.76 -5.90
C SER A 40 -0.43 -12.83 -4.69
N VAL A 41 0.06 -13.34 -3.56
CA VAL A 41 0.31 -12.57 -2.33
C VAL A 41 1.15 -11.33 -2.56
N TYR A 42 2.07 -11.35 -3.54
CA TYR A 42 2.90 -10.20 -3.89
C TYR A 42 2.11 -8.98 -4.40
N PHE A 43 0.85 -9.16 -4.79
CA PHE A 43 -0.02 -8.05 -5.17
C PHE A 43 -0.17 -7.01 -4.05
N ILE A 44 -0.08 -7.42 -2.79
CA ILE A 44 -0.15 -6.48 -1.65
C ILE A 44 0.98 -5.45 -1.67
N LEU A 45 2.12 -5.74 -2.29
CA LEU A 45 3.26 -4.82 -2.38
C LEU A 45 2.92 -3.57 -3.22
N LEU A 46 1.95 -3.68 -4.14
CA LEU A 46 1.45 -2.54 -4.92
C LEU A 46 0.76 -1.47 -4.05
N LEU A 47 0.35 -1.83 -2.83
CA LEU A 47 -0.26 -0.91 -1.87
C LEU A 47 0.78 -0.07 -1.12
N SER A 48 2.08 -0.37 -1.24
CA SER A 48 3.16 0.35 -0.56
C SER A 48 3.21 1.88 -0.78
N PRO A 49 2.77 2.46 -1.92
CA PRO A 49 2.77 3.91 -2.12
C PRO A 49 1.60 4.60 -1.40
N ILE A 50 0.53 3.89 -1.02
CA ILE A 50 -0.71 4.47 -0.50
C ILE A 50 -0.45 5.35 0.74
N PRO A 51 0.30 4.90 1.77
CA PRO A 51 0.56 5.73 2.94
C PRO A 51 1.30 7.03 2.62
N ALA A 52 2.23 6.99 1.65
CA ALA A 52 2.95 8.18 1.20
C ALA A 52 2.05 9.16 0.43
N LEU A 53 1.10 8.65 -0.37
CA LEU A 53 0.09 9.45 -1.05
C LEU A 53 -0.86 10.13 -0.05
N CYS A 54 -1.32 9.39 0.98
CA CYS A 54 -2.16 9.93 2.05
C CYS A 54 -1.42 11.03 2.84
N TYR A 55 -0.16 10.77 3.21
CA TYR A 55 0.69 11.75 3.90
C TYR A 55 0.86 13.03 3.07
N TRP A 56 1.15 12.90 1.77
CA TRP A 56 1.32 14.05 0.89
C TRP A 56 0.02 14.85 0.69
N SER A 57 -1.13 14.16 0.55
CA SER A 57 -2.44 14.80 0.44
C SER A 57 -2.78 15.61 1.70
N HIS A 58 -2.54 15.04 2.88
CA HIS A 58 -2.75 15.72 4.16
C HIS A 58 -1.82 16.94 4.34
N GLU A 59 -0.54 16.81 3.99
CA GLU A 59 0.42 17.92 4.09
C GLU A 59 0.07 19.07 3.13
N ARG A 60 -0.41 18.77 1.91
CA ARG A 60 -0.92 19.80 0.98
C ARG A 60 -2.12 20.55 1.55
N LYS A 61 -3.08 19.85 2.15
CA LYS A 61 -4.26 20.47 2.77
C LYS A 61 -3.89 21.41 3.92
N ASN A 62 -2.89 21.04 4.71
CA ASN A 62 -2.44 21.86 5.85
C ASN A 62 -1.57 23.05 5.44
N SER A 63 -0.85 22.95 4.32
CA SER A 63 -0.03 24.04 3.80
C SER A 63 -0.87 25.16 3.17
N GLY A 64 -2.02 24.83 2.56
CA GLY A 64 -2.94 25.83 1.99
C GLY A 64 -3.87 26.52 3.01
N ARG A 65 -3.79 26.15 4.29
CA ARG A 65 -4.52 26.79 5.41
C ARG A 65 -3.65 27.74 6.24
N LYS A 66 -2.37 27.87 5.90
CA LYS A 66 -1.44 28.84 6.48
C LYS A 66 -1.33 30.05 5.57
#